data_AF-A0A528BE05-F1
#
_entry.id   AF-A0A528BE05-F1
#
_cell.length_a   1.000
_cell.length_b   1.000
_cell.length_c   1.000
_cell.angle_alpha   90.00
_cell.angle_beta   90.00
_cell.angle_gamma   90.00
#
_symmetry.space_group_name_H-M   'P 1'
#
loop_
_entity.id
_entity.type
_entity.pdbx_description
1 polymer ?
#
loop_
_entity_poly.entity_id
_entity_poly.type
_entity_poly.pdbx_seq_one_letter_code
_entity_poly.pdbx_strand_id
1 'polypeptide(L)' 'MSKALRIHAHGGPEVLTYEDADPGQPGSGQILVRHTAIGLNFIDVYHRSGLYPPPGGFPLIPG' A
#
# COMPACT_ATOMS: atom_id res chain seq x y z
N MET A 1 9.83 -5.25 12.64
CA MET A 1 9.51 -4.55 11.38
C MET A 1 8.11 -4.99 10.97
N SER A 2 7.24 -4.04 10.62
CA SER A 2 5.95 -4.40 10.03
C SER A 2 6.16 -4.83 8.57
N LYS A 3 5.22 -5.58 8.01
CA LYS A 3 5.25 -5.96 6.59
C LYS A 3 4.10 -5.27 5.87
N ALA A 4 4.31 -4.91 4.60
CA ALA A 4 3.30 -4.35 3.73
C ALA A 4 3.39 -4.94 2.33
N LEU A 5 2.28 -4.92 1.60
CA LEU A 5 2.32 -5.07 0.14
C LEU A 5 2.74 -3.74 -0.47
N ARG A 6 3.76 -3.76 -1.34
CA ARG A 6 4.24 -2.58 -2.07
C ARG A 6 4.21 -2.84 -3.56
N ILE A 7 3.91 -1.80 -4.32
CA ILE A 7 3.86 -1.78 -5.77
C ILE A 7 4.88 -0.73 -6.22
N HIS A 8 5.91 -1.14 -6.93
CA HIS A 8 7.00 -0.25 -7.38
C HIS A 8 6.81 0.26 -8.82
N ALA A 9 5.95 -0.39 -9.59
CA ALA A 9 5.56 -0.02 -10.94
C ALA A 9 4.17 -0.60 -11.25
N HIS A 10 3.50 -0.08 -12.28
CA HIS A 10 2.23 -0.65 -12.74
C HIS A 10 2.41 -2.04 -13.35
N GLY A 11 1.39 -2.89 -13.20
CA GLY A 11 1.38 -4.22 -13.82
C GLY A 11 0.24 -5.14 -13.38
N GLY A 12 0.36 -6.41 -13.73
CA GLY A 12 -0.51 -7.48 -13.24
C GLY A 12 -0.22 -7.82 -11.78
N PRO A 13 -0.83 -8.88 -11.22
CA PRO A 13 -0.63 -9.26 -9.82
C PRO A 13 0.85 -9.49 -9.42
N GLU A 14 1.71 -9.81 -10.38
CA GLU A 14 3.14 -10.07 -10.20
C GLU A 14 3.96 -8.87 -9.67
N VAL A 15 3.43 -7.64 -9.75
CA VAL A 15 4.11 -6.46 -9.20
C VAL A 15 3.90 -6.26 -7.70
N LEU A 16 3.09 -7.09 -7.06
CA LEU A 16 2.84 -7.04 -5.62
C LEU A 16 4.02 -7.68 -4.86
N THR A 17 4.78 -6.87 -4.14
CA THR A 17 5.89 -7.34 -3.29
C THR A 17 5.50 -7.30 -1.82
N TYR A 18 5.70 -8.41 -1.10
CA TYR A 18 5.51 -8.44 0.36
C TYR A 18 6.85 -8.18 1.05
N GLU A 19 7.03 -6.98 1.59
CA GLU A 19 8.32 -6.51 2.09
C GLU A 19 8.20 -5.82 3.45
N ASP A 20 9.35 -5.62 4.11
CA ASP A 20 9.41 -4.86 5.35
C ASP A 20 9.10 -3.38 5.10
N ALA A 21 8.27 -2.81 5.98
CA ALA A 21 7.89 -1.42 5.96
C ALA A 21 7.90 -0.87 7.40
N ASP A 22 8.55 0.27 7.59
CA ASP A 22 8.50 1.02 8.85
C ASP A 22 7.40 2.07 8.77
N PRO A 23 6.33 1.97 9.57
CA PRO A 23 5.28 2.99 9.61
C PRO A 23 5.73 4.29 10.28
N GLY A 24 6.92 4.32 10.89
CA GLY A 24 7.44 5.46 11.64
C GLY A 24 6.67 5.70 12.94
N GLN A 25 6.81 6.92 13.46
CA GLN A 25 6.07 7.38 14.64
C GLN A 25 4.99 8.39 14.22
N PRO A 26 3.80 8.34 14.82
CA PRO A 26 2.74 9.30 14.50
C PRO A 26 3.15 10.71 14.94
N GLY A 27 2.86 11.71 14.09
CA GLY A 27 2.98 13.12 14.43
C GLY A 27 1.81 13.64 15.27
N SER A 28 1.81 14.94 15.55
CA SER A 28 0.70 15.59 16.28
C SER A 28 -0.62 15.41 15.54
N GLY A 29 -1.65 14.91 16.22
CA GLY A 29 -2.97 14.63 15.65
C GLY A 29 -3.07 13.35 14.82
N GLN A 30 -2.01 12.54 14.74
CA GLN A 30 -2.01 11.25 14.04
C GLN A 30 -2.04 10.08 15.04
N ILE A 31 -2.45 8.91 14.56
CA ILE A 31 -2.40 7.66 15.31
C ILE A 31 -1.67 6.58 14.51
N LEU A 32 -1.04 5.65 15.22
CA LEU A 32 -0.46 4.44 14.62
C LEU A 32 -1.42 3.27 14.83
N VAL A 33 -1.84 2.65 13.72
CA VAL A 33 -2.82 1.56 13.73
C VAL A 33 -2.15 0.22 13.47
N ARG A 34 -2.38 -0.75 14.35
CA ARG A 34 -2.07 -2.16 14.11
C ARG A 34 -3.30 -2.84 13.50
N HIS A 35 -3.20 -3.18 12.22
CA HIS A 35 -4.25 -3.89 11.49
C HIS A 35 -4.39 -5.33 11.99
N THR A 36 -5.61 -5.75 12.32
CA THR A 36 -5.97 -7.16 12.60
C THR A 36 -6.68 -7.81 11.42
N ALA A 37 -7.28 -6.99 10.55
CA ALA A 37 -7.88 -7.36 9.28
C ALA A 37 -7.70 -6.20 8.29
N ILE A 38 -7.67 -6.52 6.99
CA ILE A 38 -7.56 -5.55 5.89
C ILE A 38 -8.62 -5.93 4.87
N GLY A 39 -9.44 -4.95 4.46
CA GLY A 39 -10.43 -5.13 3.41
C GLY A 39 -9.78 -5.13 2.04
N LEU A 40 -10.27 -5.96 1.12
CA LEU A 40 -9.84 -5.96 -0.27
C LEU A 40 -10.96 -5.39 -1.15
N ASN A 41 -10.63 -4.41 -1.98
CA ASN A 41 -11.58 -3.75 -2.86
C ASN A 41 -11.13 -3.84 -4.32
N PHE A 42 -12.08 -3.84 -5.25
CA PHE A 42 -11.73 -3.92 -6.67
C PHE A 42 -10.94 -2.70 -7.16
N ILE A 43 -11.08 -1.55 -6.48
CA ILE A 43 -10.33 -0.33 -6.78
C ILE A 43 -8.81 -0.49 -6.62
N ASP A 44 -8.35 -1.43 -5.79
CA ASP A 44 -6.93 -1.73 -5.61
C ASP A 44 -6.28 -2.20 -6.93
N VAL A 45 -7.07 -2.90 -7.76
CA VAL A 45 -6.64 -3.30 -9.10
C VAL A 45 -6.41 -2.09 -9.99
N TYR A 46 -7.22 -1.04 -9.89
CA TYR A 46 -7.11 0.15 -10.73
C TYR A 46 -5.85 0.94 -10.43
N HIS A 47 -5.48 1.06 -9.16
CA HIS A 47 -4.22 1.68 -8.78
C HIS A 47 -3.01 0.82 -9.19
N ARG A 48 -3.08 -0.50 -8.99
CA ARG A 48 -2.00 -1.42 -9.39
C ARG A 48 -1.79 -1.45 -10.90
N SER A 49 -2.86 -1.57 -11.68
CA SER A 49 -2.79 -1.65 -13.15
C SER A 49 -2.45 -0.31 -13.82
N GLY A 50 -2.61 0.79 -13.10
CA GLY A 50 -2.36 2.14 -13.62
C GLY A 50 -3.54 2.79 -14.32
N LEU A 51 -4.75 2.21 -14.20
CA LEU A 51 -5.97 2.88 -14.61
C LEU A 51 -6.19 4.16 -13.80
N TYR A 52 -5.91 4.09 -12.49
CA TYR A 52 -5.84 5.26 -11.61
C TYR A 52 -4.40 5.53 -11.17
N PRO A 53 -3.95 6.79 -11.22
CA PRO A 53 -2.62 7.13 -10.77
C PRO A 53 -2.46 6.82 -9.27
N PRO A 54 -1.27 6.42 -8.82
CA PRO A 54 -0.99 6.22 -7.40
C PRO A 54 -1.03 7.59 -6.70
N PRO A 55 -1.86 7.79 -5.66
CA PRO A 55 -2.07 9.11 -5.05
C PRO A 55 -0.79 9.80 -4.56
N GLY A 56 0.21 9.03 -4.16
CA GLY A 56 1.52 9.50 -3.67
C GLY A 56 2.71 9.06 -4.52
N GLY A 57 2.49 8.57 -5.74
CA GLY A 57 3.55 7.97 -6.54
C GLY A 57 3.92 6.56 -6.08
N PHE A 58 5.06 6.07 -6.60
CA PHE A 58 5.63 4.79 -6.19
C PHE A 58 6.72 4.97 -5.13
N PRO A 59 6.92 3.98 -4.24
CA PRO A 59 6.14 2.74 -4.12
C PRO A 59 4.79 2.94 -3.41
N LEU A 60 3.72 2.37 -3.97
CA LEU A 60 2.36 2.42 -3.43
C LEU A 60 2.12 1.25 -2.46
N ILE A 61 1.52 1.54 -1.30
CA ILE A 61 0.86 0.53 -0.44
C ILE A 61 -0.65 0.64 -0.73
N PRO A 62 -1.29 -0.37 -1.33
CA PRO A 62 -2.74 -0.35 -1.61
C PRO A 62 -3.55 -0.69 -0.33
N GLY A 63 -4.85 -0.39 -0.36
CA GLY A 63 -5.77 -0.55 0.77
C GLY A 63 -6.23 0.76 1.38
#